data_AF-A0A1V4EDW9-F1
#
_entry.id   AF-A0A1V4EDW9-F1
#
_cell.length_a   1.000
_cell.length_b   1.000
_cell.length_c   1.000
_cell.angle_alpha   90.00
_cell.angle_beta   90.00
_cell.angle_gamma   90.00
#
_symmetry.space_group_name_H-M   'P 1'
#
loop_
_entity.id
_entity.type
_entity.pdbx_description
1 polymer ?
#
loop_
_entity_poly.entity_id
_entity_poly.type
_entity_poly.pdbx_seq_one_letter_code
_entity_poly.pdbx_strand_id
1 'polypeptide(L)'
;MRAGLDGVDAARVAALDDPDRLVRLARVEAAPLRHRLTGVEWRGDRLEIEGWAALAGVDGAALDSTVGLVLRERLSREERVPSLTRGGTGAGSFTAVLDVAALPAGVWDVHVAVECEGARRLARLGSRREPGAGVPPVRLVGGVVAVPFLTRSHGHLGLDVGGHVVRIPAAVRLTRAWWRGRRLRVEGQALVGEEAAATAVRHLIWRERASGREHRERALAVGPREFAAETTGLRPGTWDAYLELGLGGPPVRFPVKVADADALGRPLRWWRGTLRWGVVQWTVRPYATAVNRRLSVSVRVATPLTVARRMVRILRRRNCESFATTTRCSKVGGDSPVSKGL
;
A
#
# COMPACT_ATOMS: atom_id res chain seq x y z
N MET A 1 -22.86 -39.82 17.51
CA MET A 1 -21.65 -39.56 18.31
C MET A 1 -20.37 -39.66 17.44
N ARG A 2 -20.33 -38.97 16.29
CA ARG A 2 -19.16 -38.94 15.35
C ARG A 2 -18.77 -37.53 14.91
N ALA A 3 -19.46 -36.50 15.40
CA ALA A 3 -19.21 -35.11 15.06
C ALA A 3 -18.44 -34.45 16.20
N GLY A 4 -17.11 -34.48 16.16
CA GLY A 4 -16.26 -33.82 17.16
C GLY A 4 -14.91 -34.46 17.41
N LEU A 5 -14.63 -35.65 16.87
CA LEU A 5 -13.30 -36.24 16.95
C LEU A 5 -12.36 -35.51 15.99
N ASP A 6 -11.16 -35.18 16.44
CA ASP A 6 -10.11 -34.75 15.53
C ASP A 6 -9.71 -35.92 14.61
N GLY A 7 -8.95 -35.63 13.54
CA GLY A 7 -8.58 -36.66 12.57
C GLY A 7 -7.81 -37.84 13.18
N VAL A 8 -7.06 -37.61 14.26
CA VAL A 8 -6.26 -38.63 14.94
C VAL A 8 -7.16 -39.53 15.77
N ASP A 9 -8.12 -38.97 16.50
CA ASP A 9 -9.07 -39.75 17.29
C ASP A 9 -10.04 -40.55 16.40
N ALA A 10 -10.42 -40.00 15.24
CA ALA A 10 -11.17 -40.74 14.23
C ALA A 10 -10.35 -41.92 13.67
N ALA A 11 -9.05 -41.72 13.39
CA ALA A 11 -8.15 -42.76 12.93
C ALA A 11 -7.90 -43.84 14.00
N ARG A 12 -7.75 -43.46 15.28
CA ARG A 12 -7.63 -44.38 16.41
C ARG A 12 -8.86 -45.25 16.57
N VAL A 13 -10.05 -44.65 16.57
CA VAL A 13 -11.32 -45.39 16.68
C VAL A 13 -11.49 -46.38 15.52
N ALA A 14 -11.09 -46.00 14.31
CA ALA A 14 -11.13 -46.88 13.14
C ALA A 14 -10.05 -47.98 13.13
N ALA A 15 -9.10 -47.95 14.08
CA ALA A 15 -8.00 -48.89 14.18
C ALA A 15 -8.03 -49.73 15.48
N LEU A 16 -9.10 -49.63 16.29
CA LEU A 16 -9.18 -50.32 17.59
C LEU A 16 -9.03 -51.84 17.50
N ASP A 17 -9.48 -52.44 16.39
CA ASP A 17 -9.39 -53.89 16.13
C ASP A 17 -8.06 -54.31 15.48
N ASP A 18 -7.14 -53.36 15.23
CA ASP A 18 -5.81 -53.57 14.63
C ASP A 18 -4.71 -52.97 15.53
N PRO A 19 -4.21 -53.75 16.51
CA PRO A 19 -3.17 -53.28 17.43
C PRO A 19 -1.89 -52.81 16.73
N ASP A 20 -1.51 -53.44 15.60
CA ASP A 20 -0.33 -53.05 14.83
C ASP A 20 -0.53 -51.68 14.19
N ARG A 21 -1.73 -51.39 13.70
CA ARG A 21 -2.08 -50.05 13.19
C ARG A 21 -2.09 -48.99 14.27
N LEU A 22 -2.54 -49.30 15.49
CA LEU A 22 -2.44 -48.37 16.62
C LEU A 22 -0.98 -48.04 16.96
N VAL A 23 -0.09 -49.04 16.94
CA VAL A 23 1.35 -48.83 17.15
C VAL A 23 1.95 -47.95 16.04
N ARG A 24 1.58 -48.19 14.77
CA ARG A 24 2.01 -47.34 13.64
C ARG A 24 1.51 -45.90 13.79
N LEU A 25 0.24 -45.72 14.16
CA LEU A 25 -0.35 -44.39 14.39
C LEU A 25 0.34 -43.62 15.51
N ALA A 26 0.63 -44.29 16.64
CA ALA A 26 1.39 -43.71 17.74
C ALA A 26 2.82 -43.31 17.31
N ARG A 27 3.48 -44.12 16.46
CA ARG A 27 4.79 -43.75 15.89
C ARG A 27 4.69 -42.51 15.00
N VAL A 28 3.67 -42.42 14.14
CA VAL A 28 3.41 -41.25 13.29
C VAL A 28 3.14 -39.99 14.12
N GLU A 29 2.43 -40.12 15.24
CA GLU A 29 2.14 -39.03 16.17
C GLU A 29 3.35 -38.56 16.97
N ALA A 30 4.25 -39.48 17.34
CA ALA A 30 5.50 -39.16 18.02
C ALA A 30 6.59 -38.65 17.06
N ALA A 31 6.54 -39.00 15.78
CA ALA A 31 7.59 -38.72 14.81
C ALA A 31 7.82 -37.20 14.62
N PRO A 32 9.04 -36.67 14.76
CA PRO A 32 9.31 -35.26 14.47
C PRO A 32 9.04 -34.91 13.00
N LEU A 33 8.21 -33.90 12.75
CA LEU A 33 7.99 -33.36 11.40
C LEU A 33 9.16 -32.45 11.01
N ARG A 34 9.98 -32.91 10.06
CA ARG A 34 11.05 -32.12 9.46
C ARG A 34 10.52 -31.43 8.23
N HIS A 35 10.87 -30.16 8.06
CA HIS A 35 10.47 -29.38 6.91
C HIS A 35 11.52 -28.35 6.52
N ARG A 36 11.49 -27.94 5.25
CA ARG A 36 12.33 -26.87 4.71
C ARG A 36 11.61 -26.16 3.57
N LEU A 37 11.64 -24.84 3.59
CA LEU A 37 11.19 -24.01 2.47
C LEU A 37 12.34 -23.87 1.46
N THR A 38 12.11 -24.20 0.19
CA THR A 38 13.14 -24.12 -0.85
C THR A 38 12.91 -22.93 -1.79
N GLY A 39 11.67 -22.48 -1.96
CA GLY A 39 11.35 -21.35 -2.82
C GLY A 39 9.98 -20.74 -2.54
N VAL A 40 9.87 -19.43 -2.76
CA VAL A 40 8.59 -18.71 -2.81
C VAL A 40 8.69 -17.70 -3.94
N GLU A 41 7.82 -17.81 -4.94
CA GLU A 41 7.87 -16.93 -6.09
C GLU A 41 6.49 -16.73 -6.73
N TRP A 42 6.37 -15.68 -7.53
CA TRP A 42 5.18 -15.49 -8.34
C TRP A 42 5.33 -16.12 -9.71
N ARG A 43 4.38 -16.97 -10.11
CA ARG A 43 4.23 -17.48 -11.48
C ARG A 43 2.93 -16.94 -12.06
N GLY A 44 3.05 -15.90 -12.88
CA GLY A 44 1.89 -15.10 -13.29
C GLY A 44 1.14 -14.58 -12.05
N ASP A 45 -0.17 -14.77 -12.00
CA ASP A 45 -1.01 -14.31 -10.90
C ASP A 45 -1.08 -15.26 -9.70
N ARG A 46 -0.29 -16.35 -9.71
CA ARG A 46 -0.28 -17.37 -8.66
C ARG A 46 1.00 -17.33 -7.86
N LEU A 47 0.89 -17.57 -6.56
CA LEU A 47 2.04 -17.71 -5.67
C LEU A 47 2.44 -19.18 -5.60
N GLU A 48 3.66 -19.49 -5.99
CA GLU A 48 4.23 -20.83 -5.86
C GLU A 48 5.08 -20.91 -4.60
N ILE A 49 4.89 -21.98 -3.84
CA ILE A 49 5.62 -22.28 -2.62
C ILE A 49 6.21 -23.67 -2.77
N GLU A 50 7.53 -23.74 -2.76
CA GLU A 50 8.29 -24.98 -2.88
C GLU A 50 8.92 -25.35 -1.54
N GLY A 51 8.95 -26.65 -1.28
CA GLY A 51 9.62 -27.14 -0.10
C GLY A 51 9.75 -28.65 -0.04
N TRP A 52 10.19 -29.09 1.12
CA TRP A 52 10.32 -30.50 1.46
C TRP A 52 9.78 -30.72 2.87
N ALA A 53 9.07 -31.84 3.09
CA ALA A 53 8.67 -32.27 4.41
C ALA A 53 8.59 -33.80 4.53
N ALA A 54 8.97 -34.31 5.69
CA ALA A 54 8.85 -35.72 6.04
C ALA A 54 8.77 -35.94 7.56
N LEU A 55 8.20 -37.07 7.96
CA LEU A 55 8.23 -37.55 9.34
C LEU A 55 9.53 -38.32 9.58
N ALA A 56 10.30 -37.93 10.60
CA ALA A 56 11.55 -38.60 10.91
C ALA A 56 11.29 -40.01 11.48
N GLY A 57 12.01 -41.01 10.97
CA GLY A 57 11.88 -42.41 11.42
C GLY A 57 10.66 -43.14 10.86
N VAL A 58 9.96 -42.55 9.89
CA VAL A 58 8.82 -43.14 9.17
C VAL A 58 9.22 -43.24 7.70
N ASP A 59 9.40 -44.45 7.18
CA ASP A 59 9.72 -44.65 5.76
C ASP A 59 8.50 -44.30 4.91
N GLY A 60 8.51 -43.10 4.32
CA GLY A 60 7.39 -42.57 3.52
C GLY A 60 7.09 -43.33 2.22
N ALA A 61 7.93 -44.30 1.84
CA ALA A 61 7.69 -45.24 0.74
C ALA A 61 7.03 -46.54 1.21
N ALA A 62 7.21 -46.92 2.48
CA ALA A 62 6.60 -48.10 3.08
C ALA A 62 5.20 -47.81 3.66
N LEU A 63 4.90 -46.53 3.93
CA LEU A 63 3.62 -46.06 4.42
C LEU A 63 3.06 -45.03 3.44
N ASP A 64 1.76 -45.10 3.14
CA ASP A 64 1.06 -44.17 2.26
C ASP A 64 1.04 -42.76 2.89
N SER A 65 2.13 -42.02 2.66
CA SER A 65 2.36 -40.70 3.23
C SER A 65 2.16 -39.62 2.18
N THR A 66 1.35 -38.62 2.51
CA THR A 66 1.03 -37.50 1.63
C THR A 66 1.44 -36.19 2.27
N VAL A 67 2.20 -35.39 1.53
CA VAL A 67 2.58 -34.02 1.92
C VAL A 67 1.54 -33.05 1.39
N GLY A 68 1.13 -32.11 2.24
CA GLY A 68 0.17 -31.05 1.93
C GLY A 68 0.65 -29.69 2.41
N LEU A 69 0.08 -28.62 1.86
CA LEU A 69 0.22 -27.26 2.39
C LEU A 69 -1.14 -26.78 2.90
N VAL A 70 -1.11 -26.03 4.00
CA VAL A 70 -2.31 -25.55 4.68
C VAL A 70 -2.11 -24.09 4.99
N LEU A 71 -2.98 -23.25 4.46
CA LEU A 71 -3.10 -21.86 4.84
C LEU A 71 -4.10 -21.78 5.98
N ARG A 72 -3.69 -21.21 7.12
CA ARG A 72 -4.58 -20.99 8.26
C ARG A 72 -4.72 -19.50 8.53
N GLU A 73 -5.94 -18.96 8.46
CA GLU A 73 -6.20 -17.56 8.78
C GLU A 73 -6.05 -17.34 10.29
N ARG A 74 -5.37 -16.26 10.69
CA ARG A 74 -4.91 -16.07 12.06
C ARG A 74 -6.03 -15.88 13.08
N LEU A 75 -7.11 -15.18 12.71
CA LEU A 75 -8.17 -14.79 13.65
C LEU A 75 -9.30 -15.81 13.67
N SER A 76 -9.85 -16.13 12.51
CA SER A 76 -10.93 -17.08 12.30
C SER A 76 -10.50 -18.54 12.40
N ARG A 77 -9.19 -18.81 12.24
CA ARG A 77 -8.60 -20.16 12.19
C ARG A 77 -9.10 -21.00 11.01
N GLU A 78 -9.75 -20.38 10.02
CA GLU A 78 -10.16 -21.03 8.78
C GLU A 78 -8.95 -21.64 8.07
N GLU A 79 -9.10 -22.86 7.57
CA GLU A 79 -8.07 -23.55 6.79
C GLU A 79 -8.42 -23.59 5.30
N ARG A 80 -7.41 -23.39 4.46
CA ARG A 80 -7.48 -23.61 3.01
C ARG A 80 -6.31 -24.50 2.60
N VAL A 81 -6.58 -25.45 1.71
CA VAL A 81 -5.58 -26.39 1.19
C VAL A 81 -5.35 -26.07 -0.28
N PRO A 82 -4.21 -25.46 -0.64
CA PRO A 82 -3.87 -25.19 -2.04
C PRO A 82 -3.62 -26.48 -2.81
N SER A 83 -3.74 -26.43 -4.13
CA SER A 83 -3.34 -27.55 -4.99
C SER A 83 -1.84 -27.77 -4.89
N LEU A 84 -1.44 -29.02 -4.71
CA LEU A 84 -0.04 -29.44 -4.70
C LEU A 84 0.27 -30.31 -5.91
N THR A 85 1.49 -30.14 -6.43
CA THR A 85 2.16 -31.12 -7.27
C THR A 85 3.35 -31.68 -6.48
N ARG A 86 3.58 -32.99 -6.54
CA ARG A 86 4.84 -33.55 -6.02
C ARG A 86 5.99 -32.93 -6.82
N GLY A 87 6.89 -32.24 -6.13
CA GLY A 87 7.99 -31.51 -6.76
C GLY A 87 9.25 -32.37 -6.85
N GLY A 88 10.03 -32.25 -7.92
CA GLY A 88 11.41 -32.74 -8.00
C GLY A 88 11.65 -34.26 -7.82
N THR A 89 12.92 -34.64 -7.66
CA THR A 89 13.44 -36.02 -7.70
C THR A 89 13.54 -36.72 -6.34
N GLY A 90 12.99 -36.15 -5.26
CA GLY A 90 13.11 -36.67 -3.89
C GLY A 90 11.76 -37.01 -3.24
N ALA A 91 11.74 -38.02 -2.36
CA ALA A 91 10.58 -38.29 -1.54
C ALA A 91 10.32 -37.11 -0.57
N GLY A 92 9.09 -36.58 -0.56
CA GLY A 92 8.66 -35.51 0.35
C GLY A 92 8.80 -34.07 -0.18
N SER A 93 9.34 -33.86 -1.38
CA SER A 93 9.34 -32.53 -2.02
C SER A 93 8.00 -32.19 -2.66
N PHE A 94 7.65 -30.92 -2.60
CA PHE A 94 6.37 -30.39 -3.07
C PHE A 94 6.49 -29.01 -3.70
N THR A 95 5.59 -28.74 -4.63
CA THR A 95 5.30 -27.41 -5.15
C THR A 95 3.80 -27.15 -4.96
N ALA A 96 3.46 -26.16 -4.14
CA ALA A 96 2.09 -25.73 -3.91
C ALA A 96 1.81 -24.46 -4.72
N VAL A 97 0.69 -24.45 -5.44
CA VAL A 97 0.27 -23.31 -6.25
C VAL A 97 -0.96 -22.67 -5.62
N LEU A 98 -0.82 -21.40 -5.23
CA LEU A 98 -1.85 -20.65 -4.53
C LEU A 98 -2.50 -19.64 -5.48
N ASP A 99 -3.81 -19.76 -5.67
CA ASP A 99 -4.63 -18.68 -6.24
C ASP A 99 -4.98 -17.68 -5.15
N VAL A 100 -4.22 -16.58 -5.09
CA VAL A 100 -4.38 -15.58 -4.03
C VAL A 100 -5.65 -14.74 -4.21
N ALA A 101 -6.17 -14.60 -5.43
CA ALA A 101 -7.42 -13.88 -5.66
C ALA A 101 -8.64 -14.63 -5.10
N ALA A 102 -8.53 -15.96 -4.94
CA ALA A 102 -9.56 -16.79 -4.32
C ALA A 102 -9.51 -16.78 -2.78
N LEU A 103 -8.47 -16.21 -2.17
CA LEU A 103 -8.35 -16.13 -0.71
C LEU A 103 -9.13 -14.92 -0.17
N PRO A 104 -9.95 -15.11 0.88
CA PRO A 104 -10.48 -13.99 1.63
C PRO A 104 -9.38 -13.09 2.19
N ALA A 105 -9.70 -11.80 2.30
CA ALA A 105 -8.83 -10.81 2.91
C ALA A 105 -8.56 -11.20 4.38
N GLY A 106 -7.29 -11.15 4.79
CA GLY A 106 -6.86 -11.60 6.11
C GLY A 106 -5.37 -11.91 6.16
N VAL A 107 -4.92 -12.42 7.32
CA VAL A 107 -3.53 -12.81 7.51
C VAL A 107 -3.45 -14.32 7.63
N TRP A 108 -2.77 -14.95 6.68
CA TRP A 108 -2.69 -16.39 6.55
C TRP A 108 -1.31 -16.90 6.96
N ASP A 109 -1.27 -17.82 7.91
CA ASP A 109 -0.06 -18.54 8.29
C ASP A 109 0.11 -19.79 7.43
N VAL A 110 1.30 -19.96 6.86
CA VAL A 110 1.60 -21.10 6.00
C VAL A 110 2.11 -22.28 6.84
N HIS A 111 1.42 -23.40 6.74
CA HIS A 111 1.79 -24.65 7.39
C HIS A 111 2.04 -25.73 6.34
N VAL A 112 2.94 -26.63 6.67
CA VAL A 112 3.09 -27.90 5.96
C VAL A 112 2.44 -29.01 6.77
N ALA A 113 1.73 -29.89 6.09
CA ALA A 113 1.10 -31.07 6.65
C ALA A 113 1.75 -32.33 6.07
N VAL A 114 1.91 -33.35 6.91
CA VAL A 114 2.18 -34.72 6.45
C VAL A 114 1.08 -35.60 7.02
N GLU A 115 0.36 -36.27 6.14
CA GLU A 115 -0.68 -37.23 6.46
C GLU A 115 -0.15 -38.63 6.22
N CYS A 116 -0.34 -39.52 7.19
CA CYS A 116 0.09 -40.91 7.12
C CYS A 116 -0.83 -41.75 8.02
N GLU A 117 -1.38 -42.85 7.50
CA GLU A 117 -2.25 -43.77 8.25
C GLU A 117 -3.50 -43.08 8.87
N GLY A 118 -3.95 -41.97 8.28
CA GLY A 118 -5.06 -41.15 8.79
C GLY A 118 -4.69 -40.15 9.88
N ALA A 119 -3.44 -40.15 10.39
CA ALA A 119 -2.94 -39.10 11.25
C ALA A 119 -2.36 -37.94 10.43
N ARG A 120 -2.67 -36.71 10.85
CA ARG A 120 -2.17 -35.47 10.25
C ARG A 120 -1.21 -34.76 11.19
N ARG A 121 0.02 -34.54 10.75
CA ARG A 121 1.04 -33.75 11.46
C ARG A 121 1.24 -32.42 10.78
N LEU A 122 1.17 -31.33 11.54
CA LEU A 122 1.21 -29.96 11.03
C LEU A 122 2.37 -29.18 11.66
N ALA A 123 3.10 -28.39 10.85
CA ALA A 123 4.13 -27.46 11.33
C ALA A 123 4.12 -26.14 10.55
N ARG A 124 4.47 -25.03 11.20
CA ARG A 124 4.62 -23.72 10.53
C ARG A 124 5.85 -23.70 9.63
N LEU A 125 5.64 -23.42 8.35
CA LEU A 125 6.69 -23.40 7.33
C LEU A 125 7.51 -22.09 7.39
N GLY A 126 8.74 -22.10 6.87
CA GLY A 126 9.57 -20.90 6.62
C GLY A 126 10.70 -20.64 7.62
N SER A 127 10.58 -21.09 8.88
CA SER A 127 11.64 -20.92 9.89
C SER A 127 12.94 -21.64 9.50
N ARG A 128 12.81 -22.79 8.83
CA ARG A 128 13.90 -23.51 8.15
C ARG A 128 13.73 -23.35 6.65
N ARG A 129 14.74 -22.79 5.98
CA ARG A 129 14.70 -22.47 4.55
C ARG A 129 16.08 -22.54 3.92
N GLU A 130 16.15 -22.82 2.62
CA GLU A 130 17.39 -22.78 1.86
C GLU A 130 17.96 -21.36 1.79
N PRO A 131 19.30 -21.19 1.68
CA PRO A 131 19.89 -19.91 1.38
C PRO A 131 19.28 -19.33 0.10
N GLY A 132 18.78 -18.10 0.16
CA GLY A 132 18.12 -17.44 -0.98
C GLY A 132 16.61 -17.67 -1.11
N ALA A 133 16.01 -18.57 -0.31
CA ALA A 133 14.55 -18.76 -0.25
C ALA A 133 13.86 -17.60 0.50
N GLY A 134 13.89 -16.41 -0.09
CA GLY A 134 13.23 -15.20 0.39
C GLY A 134 11.72 -15.18 0.11
N VAL A 135 11.11 -14.02 0.34
CA VAL A 135 9.74 -13.76 -0.09
C VAL A 135 9.76 -12.84 -1.32
N PRO A 136 8.91 -13.10 -2.33
CA PRO A 136 8.84 -12.26 -3.51
C PRO A 136 8.20 -10.90 -3.17
N PRO A 137 8.33 -9.88 -4.04
CA PRO A 137 7.70 -8.58 -3.81
C PRO A 137 6.18 -8.68 -3.71
N VAL A 138 5.55 -7.62 -3.18
CA VAL A 138 4.09 -7.47 -3.18
C VAL A 138 3.54 -7.58 -4.61
N ARG A 139 2.36 -8.19 -4.75
CA ARG A 139 1.62 -8.20 -6.02
C ARG A 139 0.17 -7.77 -5.81
N LEU A 140 -0.40 -7.17 -6.84
CA LEU A 140 -1.83 -6.87 -6.93
C LEU A 140 -2.47 -7.87 -7.89
N VAL A 141 -3.22 -8.83 -7.36
CA VAL A 141 -3.86 -9.91 -8.14
C VAL A 141 -5.37 -9.76 -8.06
N GLY A 142 -6.06 -9.66 -9.19
CA GLY A 142 -7.53 -9.50 -9.20
C GLY A 142 -8.05 -8.28 -8.42
N GLY A 143 -7.23 -7.24 -8.25
CA GLY A 143 -7.54 -6.07 -7.44
C GLY A 143 -7.31 -6.24 -5.92
N VAL A 144 -6.80 -7.40 -5.49
CA VAL A 144 -6.45 -7.70 -4.10
C VAL A 144 -4.94 -7.64 -3.93
N VAL A 145 -4.47 -6.93 -2.89
CA VAL A 145 -3.04 -6.91 -2.58
C VAL A 145 -2.65 -8.17 -1.83
N ALA A 146 -1.54 -8.76 -2.23
CA ALA A 146 -0.96 -9.94 -1.62
C ALA A 146 0.49 -9.67 -1.24
N VAL A 147 0.80 -9.77 0.05
CA VAL A 147 2.13 -9.51 0.59
C VAL A 147 2.65 -10.76 1.30
N PRO A 148 3.49 -11.58 0.64
CA PRO A 148 4.23 -12.63 1.32
C PRO A 148 5.24 -12.02 2.30
N PHE A 149 5.33 -12.56 3.51
CA PHE A 149 6.25 -12.05 4.54
C PHE A 149 6.79 -13.15 5.44
N LEU A 150 7.92 -12.86 6.09
CA LEU A 150 8.45 -13.70 7.16
C LEU A 150 8.18 -13.02 8.51
N THR A 151 7.66 -13.79 9.47
CA THR A 151 7.44 -13.30 10.83
C THR A 151 8.76 -12.92 11.49
N ARG A 152 8.81 -11.76 12.15
CA ARG A 152 10.05 -11.23 12.72
C ARG A 152 10.65 -12.11 13.82
N SER A 153 9.81 -12.74 14.64
CA SER A 153 10.26 -13.46 15.83
C SER A 153 10.81 -14.85 15.53
N HIS A 154 10.25 -15.54 14.52
CA HIS A 154 10.54 -16.96 14.27
C HIS A 154 10.83 -17.27 12.79
N GLY A 155 10.71 -16.30 11.88
CA GLY A 155 10.97 -16.48 10.46
C GLY A 155 9.96 -17.37 9.74
N HIS A 156 8.78 -17.64 10.32
CA HIS A 156 7.73 -18.39 9.64
C HIS A 156 7.12 -17.59 8.48
N LEU A 157 6.78 -18.28 7.39
CA LEU A 157 6.13 -17.72 6.22
C LEU A 157 4.65 -17.43 6.50
N GLY A 158 4.22 -16.25 6.11
CA GLY A 158 2.83 -15.83 6.11
C GLY A 158 2.49 -15.03 4.85
N LEU A 159 1.19 -14.85 4.62
CA LEU A 159 0.65 -14.08 3.52
C LEU A 159 -0.37 -13.07 4.08
N ASP A 160 -0.15 -11.78 3.83
CA ASP A 160 -1.11 -10.73 4.13
C ASP A 160 -1.90 -10.39 2.87
N VAL A 161 -3.17 -10.79 2.87
CA VAL A 161 -4.12 -10.53 1.79
C VAL A 161 -4.98 -9.34 2.20
N GLY A 162 -4.90 -8.23 1.47
CA GLY A 162 -5.62 -7.00 1.79
C GLY A 162 -4.87 -5.98 2.63
N GLY A 163 -3.68 -6.31 3.16
CA GLY A 163 -2.78 -5.38 3.84
C GLY A 163 -3.19 -4.99 5.27
N HIS A 164 -3.40 -5.99 6.11
CA HIS A 164 -3.82 -5.87 7.50
C HIS A 164 -2.67 -5.63 8.48
N VAL A 165 -1.49 -6.21 8.21
CA VAL A 165 -0.34 -6.20 9.12
C VAL A 165 0.94 -5.72 8.46
N VAL A 166 1.09 -5.93 7.15
CA VAL A 166 2.23 -5.44 6.39
C VAL A 166 1.87 -4.12 5.72
N ARG A 167 2.75 -3.13 5.90
CA ARG A 167 2.59 -1.84 5.23
C ARG A 167 2.68 -2.03 3.71
N ILE A 168 1.59 -1.71 3.02
CA ILE A 168 1.53 -1.77 1.56
C ILE A 168 2.44 -0.67 0.97
N PRO A 169 3.41 -1.00 0.11
CA PRO A 169 4.28 -0.03 -0.53
C PRO A 169 3.58 0.59 -1.76
N ALA A 170 2.53 1.38 -1.54
CA ALA A 170 1.85 2.08 -2.62
C ALA A 170 2.40 3.50 -2.83
N ALA A 171 2.42 3.94 -4.08
CA ALA A 171 2.84 5.26 -4.50
C ALA A 171 1.73 5.93 -5.31
N VAL A 172 1.40 7.17 -4.96
CA VAL A 172 0.43 7.99 -5.68
C VAL A 172 1.08 9.29 -6.08
N ARG A 173 1.17 9.54 -7.39
CA ARG A 173 1.86 10.71 -7.96
C ARG A 173 0.90 11.53 -8.82
N LEU A 174 0.87 12.82 -8.59
CA LEU A 174 0.19 13.79 -9.45
C LEU A 174 0.95 13.89 -10.78
N THR A 175 0.22 13.77 -11.88
CA THR A 175 0.73 14.07 -13.22
C THR A 175 0.26 15.44 -13.67
N ARG A 176 -0.99 15.82 -13.37
CA ARG A 176 -1.55 17.11 -13.77
C ARG A 176 -2.71 17.55 -12.89
N ALA A 177 -2.79 18.84 -12.60
CA ALA A 177 -3.94 19.48 -11.98
C ALA A 177 -4.29 20.78 -12.70
N TRP A 178 -5.56 21.00 -12.99
CA TRP A 178 -6.01 22.23 -13.66
C TRP A 178 -7.47 22.54 -13.36
N TRP A 179 -7.88 23.77 -13.66
CA TRP A 179 -9.25 24.21 -13.43
C TRP A 179 -10.13 23.94 -14.64
N ARG A 180 -11.26 23.28 -14.41
CA ARG A 180 -12.40 23.21 -15.33
C ARG A 180 -13.53 24.04 -14.74
N GLY A 181 -13.63 25.30 -15.17
CA GLY A 181 -14.47 26.29 -14.49
C GLY A 181 -14.01 26.48 -13.03
N ARG A 182 -14.88 26.16 -12.06
CA ARG A 182 -14.57 26.24 -10.61
C ARG A 182 -14.20 24.89 -9.99
N ARG A 183 -14.01 23.85 -10.80
CA ARG A 183 -13.64 22.50 -10.35
C ARG A 183 -12.17 22.25 -10.61
N LEU A 184 -11.44 21.73 -9.62
CA LEU A 184 -10.04 21.32 -9.81
C LEU A 184 -10.03 19.88 -10.33
N ARG A 185 -9.68 19.69 -11.60
CA ARG A 185 -9.37 18.37 -12.15
C ARG A 185 -7.99 17.97 -11.66
N VAL A 186 -7.89 16.75 -11.12
CA VAL A 186 -6.67 16.14 -10.61
C VAL A 186 -6.48 14.83 -11.34
N GLU A 187 -5.31 14.65 -11.95
CA GLU A 187 -4.90 13.44 -12.64
C GLU A 187 -3.55 12.99 -12.11
N GLY A 188 -3.37 11.68 -12.05
CA GLY A 188 -2.17 11.09 -11.49
C GLY A 188 -2.07 9.63 -11.78
N GLN A 189 -1.03 9.02 -11.21
CA GLN A 189 -0.77 7.59 -11.28
C GLN A 189 -0.79 6.96 -9.89
N ALA A 190 -1.27 5.73 -9.81
CA ALA A 190 -1.30 4.90 -8.62
C ALA A 190 -0.62 3.55 -8.89
N LEU A 191 0.33 3.19 -8.02
CA LEU A 191 1.07 1.94 -8.07
C LEU A 191 1.07 1.26 -6.70
N VAL A 192 1.11 -0.07 -6.67
CA VAL A 192 1.37 -0.90 -5.49
C VAL A 192 2.60 -1.76 -5.79
N GLY A 193 3.73 -1.46 -5.15
CA GLY A 193 5.02 -1.95 -5.65
C GLY A 193 5.25 -1.40 -7.07
N GLU A 194 5.44 -2.31 -8.02
CA GLU A 194 5.55 -1.97 -9.45
C GLU A 194 4.22 -2.16 -10.22
N GLU A 195 3.20 -2.71 -9.55
CA GLU A 195 1.92 -3.06 -10.18
C GLU A 195 1.01 -1.85 -10.35
N ALA A 196 0.30 -1.83 -11.47
CA ALA A 196 -0.66 -0.78 -11.81
C ALA A 196 -1.89 -0.86 -10.91
N ALA A 197 -2.24 0.23 -10.20
CA ALA A 197 -3.26 0.20 -9.15
C ALA A 197 -4.44 1.16 -9.38
N ALA A 198 -4.62 1.72 -10.59
CA ALA A 198 -5.71 2.66 -10.84
C ALA A 198 -7.09 2.03 -10.64
N THR A 199 -7.27 0.76 -11.00
CA THR A 199 -8.54 0.02 -10.83
C THR A 199 -8.96 -0.13 -9.36
N ALA A 200 -8.00 -0.05 -8.44
CA ALA A 200 -8.24 -0.08 -6.99
C ALA A 200 -8.65 1.29 -6.42
N VAL A 201 -8.55 2.37 -7.19
CA VAL A 201 -8.89 3.73 -6.74
C VAL A 201 -10.38 3.85 -6.45
N ARG A 202 -10.72 4.57 -5.37
CA ARG A 202 -12.10 4.83 -4.94
C ARG A 202 -12.38 6.33 -4.83
N HIS A 203 -11.60 7.03 -4.02
CA HIS A 203 -11.85 8.44 -3.70
C HIS A 203 -10.56 9.27 -3.68
N LEU A 204 -10.66 10.51 -4.16
CA LEU A 204 -9.76 11.58 -3.78
C LEU A 204 -10.32 12.24 -2.51
N ILE A 205 -9.57 12.15 -1.42
CA ILE A 205 -9.94 12.69 -0.12
C ILE A 205 -9.12 13.95 0.14
N TRP A 206 -9.82 15.04 0.40
CA TRP A 206 -9.26 16.28 0.93
C TRP A 206 -9.49 16.32 2.43
N ARG A 207 -8.42 16.29 3.22
CA ARG A 207 -8.49 16.42 4.68
C ARG A 207 -8.05 17.80 5.12
N GLU A 208 -8.91 18.53 5.80
CA GLU A 208 -8.58 19.85 6.33
C GLU A 208 -7.57 19.73 7.48
N ARG A 209 -6.51 20.54 7.46
CA ARG A 209 -5.41 20.44 8.42
C ARG A 209 -5.79 20.87 9.84
N ALA A 210 -6.70 21.83 9.98
CA ALA A 210 -7.08 22.36 11.28
C ALA A 210 -8.13 21.48 11.99
N SER A 211 -9.26 21.20 11.34
CA SER A 211 -10.34 20.44 11.98
C SER A 211 -10.29 18.93 11.69
N GLY A 212 -9.44 18.47 10.77
CA GLY A 212 -9.44 17.08 10.31
C GLY A 212 -10.65 16.69 9.45
N ARG A 213 -11.55 17.63 9.10
CA ARG A 213 -12.74 17.36 8.30
C ARG A 213 -12.34 16.83 6.92
N GLU A 214 -13.08 15.84 6.44
CA GLU A 214 -12.85 15.25 5.13
C GLU A 214 -13.88 15.72 4.11
N HIS A 215 -13.42 15.93 2.88
CA HIS A 215 -14.24 16.08 1.70
C HIS A 215 -13.82 15.00 0.71
N ARG A 216 -14.78 14.19 0.24
CA ARG A 216 -14.52 13.02 -0.60
C ARG A 216 -15.08 13.26 -1.99
N GLU A 217 -14.24 13.04 -2.99
CA GLU A 217 -14.61 13.12 -4.39
C GLU A 217 -14.37 11.76 -5.04
N ARG A 218 -15.28 11.34 -5.92
CA ARG A 218 -15.10 10.09 -6.65
C ARG A 218 -13.85 10.20 -7.54
N ALA A 219 -12.99 9.20 -7.45
CA ALA A 219 -11.84 9.05 -8.32
C ALA A 219 -12.05 7.83 -9.22
N LEU A 220 -11.69 7.96 -10.49
CA LEU A 220 -11.92 6.94 -11.52
C LEU A 220 -10.59 6.52 -12.13
N ALA A 221 -10.45 5.24 -12.43
CA ALA A 221 -9.40 4.77 -13.33
C ALA A 221 -9.68 5.31 -14.74
N VAL A 222 -8.69 5.93 -15.36
CA VAL A 222 -8.73 6.38 -16.76
C VAL A 222 -7.71 5.64 -17.62
N GLY A 223 -6.88 4.80 -16.99
CA GLY A 223 -5.95 3.86 -17.60
C GLY A 223 -5.55 2.80 -16.55
N PRO A 224 -4.60 1.90 -16.87
CA PRO A 224 -4.13 0.89 -15.91
C PRO A 224 -3.47 1.51 -14.68
N ARG A 225 -2.68 2.58 -14.88
CA ARG A 225 -1.94 3.29 -13.81
C ARG A 225 -2.59 4.62 -13.47
N GLU A 226 -3.33 5.19 -14.41
CA GLU A 226 -3.83 6.55 -14.37
C GLU A 226 -5.20 6.64 -13.69
N PHE A 227 -5.32 7.59 -12.78
CA PHE A 227 -6.59 7.96 -12.16
C PHE A 227 -6.92 9.43 -12.42
N ALA A 228 -8.20 9.77 -12.29
CA ALA A 228 -8.65 11.13 -12.34
C ALA A 228 -9.81 11.41 -11.37
N ALA A 229 -9.86 12.63 -10.86
CA ALA A 229 -10.92 13.12 -9.98
C ALA A 229 -11.20 14.60 -10.23
N GLU A 230 -12.44 15.02 -10.01
CA GLU A 230 -12.82 16.45 -10.01
C GLU A 230 -13.15 16.89 -8.60
N THR A 231 -12.52 17.97 -8.14
CA THR A 231 -12.73 18.53 -6.81
C THR A 231 -13.60 19.76 -6.85
N THR A 232 -14.61 19.80 -5.97
CA THR A 232 -15.56 20.90 -5.84
C THR A 232 -15.75 21.30 -4.37
N GLY A 233 -16.27 22.50 -4.12
CA GLY A 233 -16.89 22.81 -2.83
C GLY A 233 -15.99 22.92 -1.60
N LEU A 234 -14.66 22.94 -1.74
CA LEU A 234 -13.76 23.09 -0.58
C LEU A 234 -14.02 24.40 0.16
N ARG A 235 -14.21 24.30 1.49
CA ARG A 235 -14.41 25.45 2.38
C ARG A 235 -13.07 26.17 2.65
N PRO A 236 -13.10 27.41 3.19
CA PRO A 236 -11.88 28.12 3.59
C PRO A 236 -11.06 27.26 4.56
N GLY A 237 -9.75 27.19 4.34
CA GLY A 237 -8.87 26.29 5.07
C GLY A 237 -7.70 25.78 4.22
N THR A 238 -6.91 24.88 4.79
CA THR A 238 -5.82 24.18 4.11
C THR A 238 -6.13 22.70 4.07
N TRP A 239 -6.18 22.14 2.87
CA TRP A 239 -6.64 20.78 2.61
C TRP A 239 -5.50 19.94 2.04
N ASP A 240 -5.24 18.78 2.62
CA ASP A 240 -4.22 17.83 2.17
C ASP A 240 -4.89 16.71 1.37
N ALA A 241 -4.34 16.38 0.19
CA ALA A 241 -4.88 15.35 -0.69
C ALA A 241 -4.36 13.96 -0.36
N TYR A 242 -5.28 12.99 -0.33
CA TYR A 242 -5.03 11.57 -0.21
C TYR A 242 -5.85 10.83 -1.26
N LEU A 243 -5.29 9.77 -1.83
CA LEU A 243 -6.03 8.84 -2.67
C LEU A 243 -6.33 7.59 -1.85
N GLU A 244 -7.60 7.21 -1.84
CA GLU A 244 -8.09 6.00 -1.19
C GLU A 244 -8.13 4.86 -2.20
N LEU A 245 -7.48 3.74 -1.85
CA LEU A 245 -7.41 2.50 -2.62
C LEU A 245 -8.13 1.38 -1.86
N GLY A 246 -8.99 0.64 -2.55
CA GLY A 246 -9.60 -0.58 -2.05
C GLY A 246 -8.80 -1.79 -2.55
N LEU A 247 -8.01 -2.40 -1.67
CA LEU A 247 -7.04 -3.44 -2.01
C LEU A 247 -7.44 -4.83 -1.49
N GLY A 248 -8.74 -5.07 -1.32
CA GLY A 248 -9.33 -6.32 -0.80
C GLY A 248 -9.62 -6.26 0.71
N GLY A 249 -8.76 -5.60 1.49
CA GLY A 249 -9.00 -5.30 2.91
C GLY A 249 -9.67 -3.94 3.14
N PRO A 250 -9.61 -3.40 4.37
CA PRO A 250 -10.05 -2.04 4.67
C PRO A 250 -9.40 -1.02 3.71
N PRO A 251 -10.14 0.01 3.23
CA PRO A 251 -9.58 1.02 2.35
C PRO A 251 -8.38 1.73 2.97
N VAL A 252 -7.30 1.84 2.21
CA VAL A 252 -6.05 2.47 2.63
C VAL A 252 -5.83 3.77 1.88
N ARG A 253 -5.19 4.74 2.56
CA ARG A 253 -5.07 6.12 2.07
C ARG A 253 -3.62 6.51 1.89
N PHE A 254 -3.29 6.99 0.70
CA PHE A 254 -1.93 7.41 0.37
C PHE A 254 -1.90 8.89 0.01
N PRO A 255 -0.94 9.67 0.53
CA PRO A 255 -0.83 11.07 0.18
C PRO A 255 -0.51 11.23 -1.31
N VAL A 256 -1.24 12.08 -2.01
CA VAL A 256 -0.93 12.40 -3.42
C VAL A 256 0.36 13.22 -3.45
N LYS A 257 1.41 12.70 -4.09
CA LYS A 257 2.73 13.35 -4.19
C LYS A 257 2.86 14.15 -5.46
N VAL A 258 3.48 15.31 -5.38
CA VAL A 258 3.76 16.22 -6.50
C VAL A 258 5.25 16.14 -6.79
N ALA A 259 5.63 15.46 -7.87
CA ALA A 259 7.03 15.38 -8.28
C ALA A 259 7.48 16.69 -8.94
N ASP A 260 6.66 17.19 -9.86
CA ASP A 260 6.93 18.41 -10.63
C ASP A 260 5.96 19.54 -10.22
N ALA A 261 6.49 20.74 -10.03
CA ALA A 261 5.69 21.92 -9.75
C ALA A 261 4.80 22.33 -10.92
N ASP A 262 5.20 22.03 -12.17
CA ASP A 262 4.43 22.35 -13.37
C ASP A 262 3.18 21.49 -13.53
N ALA A 263 3.11 20.36 -12.80
CA ALA A 263 1.90 19.57 -12.67
C ALA A 263 0.79 20.33 -11.89
N LEU A 264 1.09 21.43 -11.20
CA LEU A 264 0.11 22.17 -10.40
C LEU A 264 -0.60 23.25 -11.22
N GLY A 265 -1.93 23.27 -11.11
CA GLY A 265 -2.74 24.34 -11.69
C GLY A 265 -2.44 25.71 -11.06
N ARG A 266 -2.57 26.77 -11.86
CA ARG A 266 -2.45 28.14 -11.36
C ARG A 266 -3.52 28.45 -10.29
N PRO A 267 -3.30 29.39 -9.36
CA PRO A 267 -4.34 29.80 -8.42
C PRO A 267 -5.59 30.33 -9.13
N LEU A 268 -6.78 29.89 -8.72
CA LEU A 268 -8.06 30.40 -9.20
C LEU A 268 -8.61 31.44 -8.22
N ARG A 269 -9.11 32.55 -8.76
CA ARG A 269 -9.74 33.62 -7.99
C ARG A 269 -11.11 33.95 -8.56
N TRP A 270 -12.11 34.13 -7.71
CA TRP A 270 -13.43 34.59 -8.13
C TRP A 270 -14.15 35.30 -6.99
N TRP A 271 -15.15 36.09 -7.33
CA TRP A 271 -16.03 36.74 -6.35
C TRP A 271 -17.28 35.89 -6.13
N ARG A 272 -17.71 35.77 -4.86
CA ARG A 272 -18.93 35.06 -4.47
C ARG A 272 -19.65 35.86 -3.39
N GLY A 273 -20.97 35.93 -3.47
CA GLY A 273 -21.83 36.65 -2.54
C GLY A 273 -22.95 37.36 -3.29
N THR A 274 -23.96 37.79 -2.56
CA THR A 274 -25.00 38.70 -3.06
C THR A 274 -24.80 40.08 -2.46
N LEU A 275 -25.34 41.13 -3.11
CA LEU A 275 -25.25 42.51 -2.63
C LEU A 275 -25.67 42.66 -1.15
N ARG A 276 -26.58 41.81 -0.67
CA ARG A 276 -27.12 41.84 0.70
C ARG A 276 -26.19 41.25 1.77
N TRP A 277 -25.31 40.30 1.41
CA TRP A 277 -24.48 39.55 2.37
C TRP A 277 -22.97 39.82 2.23
N GLY A 278 -22.61 40.79 1.41
CA GLY A 278 -21.22 41.15 1.12
C GLY A 278 -20.60 40.26 0.04
N VAL A 279 -19.99 40.88 -0.96
CA VAL A 279 -19.22 40.17 -1.99
C VAL A 279 -17.84 39.85 -1.42
N VAL A 280 -17.44 38.58 -1.41
CA VAL A 280 -16.12 38.16 -0.94
C VAL A 280 -15.30 37.52 -2.06
N GLN A 281 -14.00 37.78 -2.07
CA GLN A 281 -13.07 37.19 -3.02
C GLN A 281 -12.59 35.85 -2.49
N TRP A 282 -12.87 34.80 -3.23
CA TRP A 282 -12.31 33.47 -3.02
C TRP A 282 -11.00 33.35 -3.79
N THR A 283 -9.99 32.78 -3.15
CA THR A 283 -8.72 32.41 -3.77
C THR A 283 -8.41 30.98 -3.40
N VAL A 284 -8.29 30.12 -4.41
CA VAL A 284 -7.92 28.72 -4.24
C VAL A 284 -6.60 28.45 -4.93
N ARG A 285 -5.63 27.97 -4.18
CA ARG A 285 -4.27 27.70 -4.66
C ARG A 285 -3.89 26.26 -4.36
N PRO A 286 -3.77 25.39 -5.36
CA PRO A 286 -3.07 24.12 -5.20
C PRO A 286 -1.56 24.42 -5.06
N TYR A 287 -0.88 23.61 -4.26
CA TYR A 287 0.55 23.70 -4.04
C TYR A 287 1.10 22.36 -3.53
N ALA A 288 2.42 22.19 -3.61
CA ALA A 288 3.12 21.08 -2.97
C ALA A 288 3.65 21.53 -1.61
N THR A 289 3.45 20.72 -0.56
CA THR A 289 4.09 20.98 0.74
C THR A 289 5.61 20.92 0.60
N ALA A 290 6.35 21.79 1.30
CA ALA A 290 7.80 21.88 1.17
C ALA A 290 8.54 20.56 1.46
N VAL A 291 8.23 19.90 2.58
CA VAL A 291 8.97 18.71 3.04
C VAL A 291 8.57 17.46 2.24
N ASN A 292 7.29 17.10 2.33
CA ASN A 292 6.81 15.81 1.83
C ASN A 292 6.28 15.86 0.40
N ARG A 293 6.37 17.01 -0.27
CA ARG A 293 5.82 17.25 -1.62
C ARG A 293 4.38 16.73 -1.78
N ARG A 294 3.56 16.80 -0.74
CA ARG A 294 2.16 16.41 -0.78
C ARG A 294 1.36 17.48 -1.51
N LEU A 295 0.41 17.07 -2.35
CA LEU A 295 -0.57 17.97 -2.94
C LEU A 295 -1.48 18.52 -1.83
N SER A 296 -1.52 19.83 -1.73
CA SER A 296 -2.40 20.55 -0.81
C SER A 296 -3.10 21.69 -1.54
N VAL A 297 -4.26 22.10 -1.04
CA VAL A 297 -5.03 23.25 -1.53
C VAL A 297 -5.26 24.22 -0.39
N SER A 298 -4.88 25.48 -0.59
CA SER A 298 -5.25 26.58 0.32
C SER A 298 -6.44 27.35 -0.25
N VAL A 299 -7.51 27.44 0.53
CA VAL A 299 -8.71 28.22 0.21
C VAL A 299 -8.76 29.41 1.16
N ARG A 300 -8.67 30.62 0.60
CA ARG A 300 -8.74 31.86 1.36
C ARG A 300 -9.90 32.71 0.86
N VAL A 301 -10.51 33.43 1.79
CA VAL A 301 -11.58 34.39 1.53
C VAL A 301 -11.12 35.76 2.00
N ALA A 302 -11.35 36.80 1.20
CA ALA A 302 -11.02 38.18 1.53
C ALA A 302 -12.19 39.10 1.21
N THR A 303 -12.39 40.13 2.04
CA THR A 303 -13.38 41.18 1.75
C THR A 303 -12.81 42.18 0.72
N PRO A 304 -13.65 42.97 0.02
CA PRO A 304 -13.19 43.96 -0.94
C PRO A 304 -12.22 44.97 -0.29
N LEU A 305 -12.53 45.40 0.93
CA LEU A 305 -11.69 46.31 1.72
C LEU A 305 -10.30 45.72 1.99
N THR A 306 -10.23 44.43 2.34
CA THR A 306 -8.96 43.73 2.55
C THR A 306 -8.12 43.67 1.27
N VAL A 307 -8.77 43.49 0.12
CA VAL A 307 -8.10 43.45 -1.19
C VAL A 307 -7.58 44.84 -1.57
N ALA A 308 -8.40 45.89 -1.43
CA ALA A 308 -8.01 47.27 -1.70
C ALA A 308 -6.82 47.71 -0.84
N ARG A 309 -6.87 47.44 0.48
CA ARG A 309 -5.75 47.71 1.40
C ARG A 309 -4.46 46.99 0.98
N ARG A 310 -4.56 45.77 0.45
CA ARG A 310 -3.41 45.01 -0.04
C ARG A 310 -2.81 45.63 -1.30
N MET A 311 -3.65 46.06 -2.25
CA MET A 311 -3.19 46.74 -3.47
C MET A 311 -2.49 48.05 -3.16
N VAL A 312 -3.06 48.88 -2.26
CA VAL A 312 -2.42 50.13 -1.81
C VAL A 312 -1.03 49.87 -1.21
N ARG A 313 -0.87 48.80 -0.39
CA ARG A 313 0.46 48.45 0.14
C ARG A 313 1.44 48.01 -0.95
N ILE A 314 1.00 47.23 -1.93
CA ILE A 314 1.87 46.77 -3.03
C ILE A 314 2.31 47.97 -3.88
N LEU A 315 1.39 48.88 -4.19
CA LEU A 315 1.69 50.10 -4.94
C LEU A 315 2.65 51.02 -4.17
N ARG A 316 2.45 51.20 -2.86
CA ARG A 316 3.39 51.95 -2.02
C ARG A 316 4.79 51.34 -2.01
N ARG A 317 4.91 50.00 -1.96
CA ARG A 317 6.22 49.33 -2.02
C ARG A 317 6.91 49.48 -3.37
N ARG A 318 6.17 49.34 -4.48
CA ARG A 318 6.70 49.55 -5.83
C ARG A 318 7.15 51.00 -6.06
N ASN A 319 6.39 51.97 -5.54
CA ASN A 319 6.79 53.37 -5.63
C ASN A 319 8.07 53.64 -4.81
N CYS A 320 8.24 53.05 -3.63
CA CYS A 320 9.51 53.16 -2.88
C CYS A 320 10.70 52.51 -3.61
N GLU A 321 10.52 51.40 -4.32
CA GLU A 321 11.57 50.78 -5.12
C GLU A 321 11.96 51.63 -6.35
N SER A 322 10.99 52.28 -7.01
CA SER A 322 11.27 53.21 -8.12
C SER A 322 11.93 54.53 -7.68
N PHE A 323 11.64 55.02 -6.48
CA PHE A 323 12.33 56.21 -5.93
C PHE A 323 13.77 55.91 -5.50
N ALA A 324 14.10 54.67 -5.13
CA ALA A 324 15.47 54.28 -4.77
C ALA A 324 16.42 54.15 -5.98
N THR A 325 15.89 53.99 -7.20
CA THR A 325 16.74 53.90 -8.42
C THR A 325 17.04 55.26 -9.05
N THR A 326 16.41 56.34 -8.60
CA THR A 326 16.55 57.68 -9.22
C THR A 326 17.57 58.57 -8.50
N THR A 327 18.11 58.16 -7.34
CA THR A 327 19.10 58.94 -6.58
C THR A 327 20.53 58.40 -6.75
N ARG A 328 20.98 58.21 -7.99
CA ARG A 328 22.40 57.95 -8.28
C ARG A 328 22.80 58.42 -9.67
N CYS A 329 22.78 59.74 -9.93
CA CYS A 329 23.56 60.34 -11.01
C CYS A 329 23.62 61.87 -10.90
N SER A 330 24.67 62.40 -10.27
CA SER A 330 25.29 63.69 -10.63
C SER A 330 26.51 63.98 -9.75
N LYS A 331 27.69 63.51 -10.19
CA LYS A 331 28.97 64.19 -9.90
C LYS A 331 30.01 63.74 -10.92
N VAL A 332 30.18 64.54 -11.97
CA VAL A 332 31.33 64.49 -12.88
C VAL A 332 31.75 65.93 -13.20
N GLY A 333 33.06 66.16 -13.14
CA GLY A 333 33.77 67.31 -13.68
C GLY A 333 34.12 68.36 -12.62
N GLY A 334 35.37 68.72 -12.36
CA GLY A 334 36.65 68.36 -12.98
C GLY A 334 37.78 69.20 -12.36
N ASP A 335 39.01 68.70 -12.50
CA ASP A 335 40.32 69.38 -12.68
C ASP A 335 40.69 70.59 -11.79
N SER A 336 41.91 70.78 -11.26
CA SER A 336 43.29 70.38 -11.57
C SER A 336 44.20 71.05 -10.47
N PRO A 337 45.55 71.13 -10.53
CA PRO A 337 46.54 70.05 -10.51
C PRO A 337 47.72 70.34 -9.52
N VAL A 338 48.78 69.51 -9.58
CA VAL A 338 50.21 69.82 -9.30
C VAL A 338 50.77 69.69 -7.85
N SER A 339 51.59 68.63 -7.67
CA SER A 339 52.96 68.53 -7.06
C SER A 339 53.18 69.01 -5.62
N LYS A 340 54.08 68.52 -4.76
CA LYS A 340 55.31 67.70 -4.73
C LYS A 340 55.26 66.95 -3.37
N GLY A 341 55.77 65.74 -3.17
CA GLY A 341 57.18 65.40 -3.18
C GLY A 341 57.55 64.79 -1.81
N LEU A 342 58.49 63.83 -1.88
CA LEU A 342 59.03 62.92 -0.86
C LEU A 342 58.22 61.67 -0.58
#